data_AF-A0A7X8EDU1-F1
#
_entry.id   AF-A0A7X8EDU1-F1
#
_cell.length_a   1.000
_cell.length_b   1.000
_cell.length_c   1.000
_cell.angle_alpha   90.00
_cell.angle_beta   90.00
_cell.angle_gamma   90.00
#
_symmetry.space_group_name_H-M   'P 1'
#
loop_
_entity.id
_entity.type
_entity.pdbx_description
1 polymer ?
#
loop_
_entity_poly.entity_id
_entity_poly.type
_entity_poly.pdbx_seq_one_letter_code
_entity_poly.pdbx_strand_id
1 'polypeptide(L)'
;AAYAVFQCGYTAGWGADGDHLKKEEEVKAALQCGATMITLDSSEMIDNTIAGLNEKELLVRYEQVDEKTRSFYEDLYKERTFTFGKLNLTLDTVSLMKDILIYGKALDYIQKIWETFPAFKADESFLEVSVDETATPTDPKSHLFIALELKRRGVHLKTLAPRFAGEFQKGIDYIGDLKQFEQELIIHETIALAHDYRLSVHSGSDKFSIFPLLAKHIGRPFHVKTAGTNWLEAMHVVALTDPSLYRRMHAHALARFKAATAFYVVTTDLSKIKPLDKVSDERLGDYLKDNNARQLLHITYGYLLQDKDEQGAYLFRDEFFALLAKEEELYRDLLAKHIGKHFELLGWKK
;
A
#
# COMPACT_ATOMS: atom_id res chain seq x y z
N ALA A 1 -0.76 9.06 18.18
CA ALA A 1 0.70 9.04 18.00
C ALA A 1 1.44 9.93 19.02
N ALA A 2 1.15 11.23 19.09
CA ALA A 2 1.79 12.15 20.06
C ALA A 2 1.80 11.64 21.52
N TYR A 3 0.66 11.16 22.04
CA TYR A 3 0.60 10.56 23.37
C TYR A 3 1.46 9.30 23.52
N ALA A 4 1.60 8.47 22.49
CA ALA A 4 2.39 7.25 22.55
C ALA A 4 3.89 7.55 22.67
N VAL A 5 4.40 8.51 21.90
CA VAL A 5 5.82 8.92 22.03
C VAL A 5 6.09 9.60 23.36
N PHE A 6 5.13 10.36 23.89
CA PHE A 6 5.23 10.96 25.22
C PHE A 6 5.24 9.89 26.32
N GLN A 7 4.28 8.95 26.30
CA GLN A 7 4.18 7.84 27.26
C GLN A 7 5.46 6.99 27.28
N CYS A 8 6.07 6.74 26.13
CA CYS A 8 7.29 5.95 26.02
C CYS A 8 8.59 6.76 26.16
N GLY A 9 8.52 8.09 26.33
CA GLY A 9 9.71 8.95 26.36
C GLY A 9 10.53 8.95 25.06
N TYR A 10 9.92 8.68 23.92
CA TYR A 10 10.60 8.59 22.63
C TYR A 10 10.78 9.99 22.01
N THR A 11 12.03 10.46 21.93
CA THR A 11 12.36 11.84 21.51
C THR A 11 13.06 11.94 20.16
N ALA A 12 13.27 10.83 19.43
CA ALA A 12 14.00 10.83 18.16
C ALA A 12 13.17 11.32 16.95
N GLY A 13 11.91 11.71 17.17
CA GLY A 13 11.01 12.23 16.13
C GLY A 13 10.16 11.14 15.46
N TRP A 14 8.93 11.50 15.09
CA TRP A 14 7.96 10.64 14.41
C TRP A 14 7.22 11.46 13.34
N GLY A 15 6.64 10.80 12.35
CA GLY A 15 5.88 11.44 11.27
C GLY A 15 4.39 11.09 11.30
N ALA A 16 3.57 12.01 10.81
CA ALA A 16 2.14 11.79 10.57
C ALA A 16 1.89 11.77 9.06
N ASP A 17 1.35 10.66 8.55
CA ASP A 17 1.05 10.47 7.14
C ASP A 17 -0.46 10.58 6.87
N GLY A 18 -0.83 11.49 5.98
CA GLY A 18 -2.15 11.51 5.36
C GLY A 18 -2.16 10.49 4.23
N ASP A 19 -2.61 9.27 4.53
CA ASP A 19 -2.51 8.12 3.62
C ASP A 19 -3.69 8.04 2.63
N HIS A 20 -3.41 7.56 1.41
CA HIS A 20 -4.37 7.37 0.32
C HIS A 20 -5.33 8.56 0.06
N LEU A 21 -4.81 9.80 0.11
CA LEU A 21 -5.62 10.98 -0.19
C LEU A 21 -5.79 11.12 -1.69
N LYS A 22 -7.02 11.41 -2.15
CA LYS A 22 -7.37 11.45 -3.57
C LYS A 22 -7.78 12.84 -4.03
N LYS A 23 -8.25 13.68 -3.10
CA LYS A 23 -8.80 15.01 -3.39
C LYS A 23 -7.96 16.11 -2.78
N GLU A 24 -7.97 17.26 -3.43
CA GLU A 24 -7.28 18.48 -2.96
C GLU A 24 -7.71 18.86 -1.54
N GLU A 25 -9.00 18.71 -1.23
CA GLU A 25 -9.53 19.08 0.09
C GLU A 25 -9.11 18.11 1.21
N GLU A 26 -8.87 16.85 0.86
CA GLU A 26 -8.33 15.86 1.78
C GLU A 26 -6.86 16.18 2.09
N VAL A 27 -6.06 16.52 1.06
CA VAL A 27 -4.67 16.98 1.24
C VAL A 27 -4.62 18.23 2.10
N LYS A 28 -5.47 19.21 1.81
CA LYS A 28 -5.58 20.45 2.59
C LYS A 28 -5.93 20.16 4.05
N ALA A 29 -6.92 19.32 4.30
CA ALA A 29 -7.33 18.95 5.65
C ALA A 29 -6.21 18.22 6.41
N ALA A 30 -5.49 17.29 5.75
CA ALA A 30 -4.38 16.58 6.36
C ALA A 30 -3.23 17.52 6.75
N LEU A 31 -2.83 18.43 5.86
CA LEU A 31 -1.81 19.44 6.14
C LEU A 31 -2.23 20.37 7.29
N GLN A 32 -3.49 20.81 7.32
CA GLN A 32 -4.03 21.64 8.41
C GLN A 32 -4.05 20.92 9.77
N CYS A 33 -4.18 19.59 9.76
CA CYS A 33 -4.07 18.75 10.95
C CYS A 33 -2.62 18.45 11.35
N GLY A 34 -1.62 18.97 10.63
CA GLY A 34 -0.20 18.78 10.94
C GLY A 34 0.40 17.48 10.39
N ALA A 35 -0.18 16.90 9.32
CA ALA A 35 0.48 15.82 8.59
C ALA A 35 1.82 16.32 8.01
N THR A 36 2.88 15.54 8.24
CA THR A 36 4.24 15.81 7.76
C THR A 36 4.59 14.99 6.52
N MET A 37 3.69 14.08 6.13
CA MET A 37 3.74 13.29 4.91
C MET A 37 2.33 13.21 4.34
N ILE A 38 2.24 13.27 3.01
CA ILE A 38 1.01 13.11 2.25
C ILE A 38 1.27 12.04 1.22
N THR A 39 0.47 10.97 1.24
CA THR A 39 0.42 10.01 0.16
C THR A 39 -0.76 10.33 -0.75
N LEU A 40 -0.43 10.85 -1.93
CA LEU A 40 -1.38 11.13 -2.98
C LEU A 40 -1.64 9.85 -3.78
N ASP A 41 -2.85 9.33 -3.66
CA ASP A 41 -3.35 8.22 -4.46
C ASP A 41 -3.93 8.76 -5.77
N SER A 42 -3.28 8.42 -6.87
CA SER A 42 -3.67 8.85 -8.21
C SER A 42 -4.44 7.79 -9.01
N SER A 43 -4.83 6.68 -8.36
CA SER A 43 -5.50 5.53 -8.99
C SER A 43 -6.80 5.88 -9.73
N GLU A 44 -7.58 6.86 -9.23
CA GLU A 44 -8.81 7.31 -9.90
C GLU A 44 -8.55 8.01 -11.24
N MET A 45 -7.34 8.51 -11.46
CA MET A 45 -6.91 9.13 -12.72
C MET A 45 -6.28 8.12 -13.69
N ILE A 46 -6.12 6.86 -13.28
CA ILE A 46 -5.49 5.81 -14.07
C ILE A 46 -6.54 5.03 -14.87
N ASP A 47 -6.39 4.99 -16.20
CA ASP A 47 -7.28 4.23 -17.08
C ASP A 47 -6.89 2.74 -17.10
N ASN A 48 -7.50 1.98 -16.18
CA ASN A 48 -7.29 0.53 -16.06
C ASN A 48 -7.79 -0.27 -17.27
N THR A 49 -8.54 0.32 -18.20
CA THR A 49 -9.05 -0.39 -19.39
C THR A 49 -7.98 -0.56 -20.47
N ILE A 50 -6.89 0.20 -20.41
CA ILE A 50 -5.84 0.23 -21.43
C ILE A 50 -4.94 -1.01 -21.38
N ALA A 51 -4.68 -1.53 -20.18
CA ALA A 51 -3.63 -2.52 -19.99
C ALA A 51 -3.91 -3.86 -20.70
N GLY A 52 -5.19 -4.21 -20.87
CA GLY A 52 -5.63 -5.43 -21.56
C GLY A 52 -5.78 -5.29 -23.08
N LEU A 53 -5.58 -4.09 -23.66
CA LEU A 53 -5.78 -3.87 -25.08
C LEU A 53 -4.66 -4.51 -25.91
N ASN A 54 -5.05 -5.05 -27.07
CA ASN A 54 -4.08 -5.40 -28.11
C ASN A 54 -3.57 -4.14 -28.83
N GLU A 55 -2.52 -4.28 -29.63
CA GLU A 55 -1.85 -3.14 -30.28
C GLU A 55 -2.78 -2.34 -31.21
N LYS A 56 -3.71 -2.99 -31.93
CA LYS A 56 -4.66 -2.29 -32.81
C LYS A 56 -5.65 -1.45 -32.02
N GLU A 57 -6.19 -2.03 -30.93
CA GLU A 57 -7.12 -1.33 -30.04
C GLU A 57 -6.44 -0.16 -29.31
N LEU A 58 -5.20 -0.38 -28.88
CA LEU A 58 -4.36 0.65 -28.27
C LEU A 58 -4.15 1.82 -29.24
N LEU A 59 -3.80 1.54 -30.50
CA LEU A 59 -3.60 2.57 -31.51
C LEU A 59 -4.87 3.40 -31.74
N VAL A 60 -6.03 2.75 -31.88
CA VAL A 60 -7.33 3.43 -32.01
C VAL A 60 -7.59 4.35 -30.81
N ARG A 61 -7.27 3.88 -29.60
CA ARG A 61 -7.44 4.69 -28.39
C ARG A 61 -6.45 5.85 -28.33
N TYR A 62 -5.20 5.61 -28.72
CA TYR A 62 -4.14 6.61 -28.74
C TYR A 62 -4.41 7.70 -29.80
N GLU A 63 -4.96 7.35 -30.97
CA GLU A 63 -5.36 8.31 -32.01
C GLU A 63 -6.44 9.31 -31.54
N GLN A 64 -7.17 9.01 -30.48
CA GLN A 64 -8.12 9.93 -29.85
C GLN A 64 -7.43 11.00 -28.98
N VAL A 65 -6.14 10.81 -28.64
CA VAL A 65 -5.32 11.83 -27.99
C VAL A 65 -4.98 12.90 -29.03
N ASP A 66 -5.10 14.17 -28.65
CA ASP A 66 -4.85 15.28 -29.57
C ASP A 66 -3.41 15.24 -30.11
N GLU A 67 -3.26 15.64 -31.37
CA GLU A 67 -1.99 15.56 -32.10
C GLU A 67 -0.85 16.29 -31.38
N LYS A 68 -1.13 17.44 -30.76
CA LYS A 68 -0.11 18.21 -30.04
C LYS A 68 0.44 17.42 -28.85
N THR A 69 -0.43 16.81 -28.05
CA THR A 69 -0.04 15.95 -26.93
C THR A 69 0.75 14.73 -27.40
N ARG A 70 0.29 14.07 -28.48
CA ARG A 70 1.02 12.92 -29.05
C ARG A 70 2.41 13.30 -29.52
N SER A 71 2.52 14.32 -30.38
CA SER A 71 3.82 14.80 -30.88
C SER A 71 4.75 15.21 -29.75
N PHE A 72 4.23 15.87 -28.71
CA PHE A 72 5.02 16.24 -27.54
C PHE A 72 5.70 15.04 -26.86
N TYR A 73 4.94 13.99 -26.54
CA TYR A 73 5.51 12.80 -25.90
C TYR A 73 6.39 11.99 -26.86
N GLU A 74 5.97 11.87 -28.12
CA GLU A 74 6.71 11.12 -29.13
C GLU A 74 8.09 11.75 -29.40
N ASP A 75 8.13 13.07 -29.57
CA ASP A 75 9.39 13.79 -29.77
C ASP A 75 10.34 13.61 -28.59
N LEU A 76 9.82 13.54 -27.37
CA LEU A 76 10.61 13.41 -26.15
C LEU A 76 11.09 11.99 -25.87
N TYR A 77 10.30 10.96 -26.19
CA TYR A 77 10.48 9.63 -25.61
C TYR A 77 10.44 8.47 -26.61
N LYS A 78 9.81 8.63 -27.78
CA LYS A 78 9.56 7.50 -28.70
C LYS A 78 10.87 6.88 -29.19
N GLU A 79 11.00 5.57 -29.00
CA GLU A 79 12.17 4.76 -29.34
C GLU A 79 13.48 5.25 -28.70
N ARG A 80 13.39 6.06 -27.63
CA ARG A 80 14.57 6.55 -26.92
C ARG A 80 15.00 5.55 -25.85
N THR A 81 16.30 5.32 -25.77
CA THR A 81 16.93 4.50 -24.74
C THR A 81 17.51 5.37 -23.64
N PHE A 82 17.18 5.04 -22.39
CA PHE A 82 17.71 5.65 -21.18
C PHE A 82 18.64 4.66 -20.48
N THR A 83 19.84 5.13 -20.12
CA THR A 83 20.90 4.30 -19.55
C THR A 83 21.20 4.71 -18.11
N PHE A 84 21.16 3.75 -17.20
CA PHE A 84 21.50 3.90 -15.78
C PHE A 84 22.55 2.87 -15.40
N GLY A 85 23.82 3.24 -15.52
CA GLY A 85 24.93 2.30 -15.37
C GLY A 85 24.88 1.19 -16.44
N LYS A 86 24.55 -0.03 -16.03
CA LYS A 86 24.41 -1.20 -16.94
C LYS A 86 22.97 -1.43 -17.41
N LEU A 87 22.00 -0.78 -16.78
CA LEU A 87 20.59 -0.88 -17.15
C LEU A 87 20.32 0.00 -18.38
N ASN A 88 19.69 -0.57 -19.41
CA ASN A 88 19.19 0.15 -20.56
C ASN A 88 17.69 -0.11 -20.69
N LEU A 89 16.90 0.95 -20.75
CA LEU A 89 15.45 0.87 -20.92
C LEU A 89 15.06 1.72 -22.14
N THR A 90 14.43 1.09 -23.13
CA THR A 90 13.86 1.78 -24.28
C THR A 90 12.36 1.98 -24.05
N LEU A 91 11.92 3.23 -24.17
CA LEU A 91 10.50 3.55 -24.27
C LEU A 91 10.07 3.35 -25.73
N ASP A 92 9.80 2.10 -26.08
CA ASP A 92 9.28 1.76 -27.41
C ASP A 92 7.88 2.33 -27.62
N THR A 93 7.49 2.43 -28.88
CA THR A 93 6.23 3.06 -29.31
C THR A 93 5.01 2.48 -28.59
N VAL A 94 4.94 1.16 -28.40
CA VAL A 94 3.79 0.50 -27.79
C VAL A 94 3.73 0.79 -26.29
N SER A 95 4.86 0.65 -25.58
CA SER A 95 4.95 1.01 -24.16
C SER A 95 4.62 2.48 -23.93
N LEU A 96 5.17 3.39 -24.75
CA LEU A 96 4.93 4.82 -24.62
C LEU A 96 3.45 5.19 -24.82
N MET A 97 2.78 4.64 -25.85
CA MET A 97 1.35 4.87 -26.06
C MET A 97 0.51 4.40 -24.87
N LYS A 98 0.82 3.23 -24.30
CA LYS A 98 0.16 2.72 -23.09
C LYS A 98 0.38 3.66 -21.92
N ASP A 99 1.62 4.03 -21.65
CA ASP A 99 1.96 4.85 -20.48
C ASP A 99 1.34 6.25 -20.53
N ILE A 100 1.25 6.87 -21.72
CA ILE A 100 0.55 8.15 -21.90
C ILE A 100 -0.93 8.01 -21.56
N LEU A 101 -1.60 6.97 -22.07
CA LEU A 101 -3.03 6.74 -21.85
C LEU A 101 -3.33 6.37 -20.39
N ILE A 102 -2.45 5.59 -19.75
CA ILE A 102 -2.63 5.11 -18.37
C ILE A 102 -2.30 6.22 -17.36
N TYR A 103 -1.16 6.90 -17.51
CA TYR A 103 -0.61 7.77 -16.47
C TYR A 103 -0.66 9.27 -16.78
N GLY A 104 -0.95 9.67 -18.03
CA GLY A 104 -0.91 11.09 -18.41
C GLY A 104 -1.77 12.00 -17.53
N LYS A 105 -3.03 11.60 -17.29
CA LYS A 105 -3.95 12.35 -16.41
C LYS A 105 -3.52 12.32 -14.93
N ALA A 106 -3.00 11.18 -14.47
CA ALA A 106 -2.48 11.05 -13.12
C ALA A 106 -1.31 12.02 -12.89
N LEU A 107 -0.38 12.12 -13.85
CA LEU A 107 0.75 13.05 -13.82
C LEU A 107 0.32 14.51 -13.84
N ASP A 108 -0.71 14.87 -14.62
CA ASP A 108 -1.31 16.21 -14.61
C ASP A 108 -1.88 16.55 -13.23
N TYR A 109 -2.56 15.59 -12.60
CA TYR A 109 -3.13 15.77 -11.27
C TYR A 109 -2.05 15.89 -10.18
N ILE A 110 -1.02 15.03 -10.23
CA ILE A 110 0.13 15.09 -9.31
C ILE A 110 0.82 16.45 -9.41
N GLN A 111 1.06 16.95 -10.62
CA GLN A 111 1.64 18.28 -10.82
C GLN A 111 0.75 19.37 -10.22
N LYS A 112 -0.56 19.32 -10.48
CA LYS A 112 -1.51 20.27 -9.89
C LYS A 112 -1.40 20.30 -8.36
N ILE A 113 -1.39 19.14 -7.70
CA ILE A 113 -1.28 19.03 -6.24
C ILE A 113 0.06 19.61 -5.76
N TRP A 114 1.16 19.24 -6.41
CA TRP A 114 2.49 19.80 -6.12
C TRP A 114 2.56 21.33 -6.21
N GLU A 115 1.90 21.91 -7.21
CA GLU A 115 1.88 23.36 -7.41
C GLU A 115 0.96 24.08 -6.43
N THR A 116 -0.15 23.43 -6.05
CA THR A 116 -1.18 23.99 -5.17
C THR A 116 -0.70 24.13 -3.72
N PHE A 117 0.07 23.16 -3.23
CA PHE A 117 0.47 23.11 -1.81
C PHE A 117 1.95 23.50 -1.62
N PRO A 118 2.24 24.74 -1.18
CA PRO A 118 3.62 25.22 -1.01
C PRO A 118 4.40 24.48 0.07
N ALA A 119 3.71 23.82 1.03
CA ALA A 119 4.33 23.01 2.08
C ALA A 119 5.30 21.95 1.53
N PHE A 120 5.03 21.42 0.32
CA PHE A 120 5.93 20.45 -0.31
C PHE A 120 7.24 21.09 -0.78
N LYS A 121 7.18 22.30 -1.35
CA LYS A 121 8.36 23.05 -1.83
C LYS A 121 9.17 23.65 -0.69
N ALA A 122 8.53 23.89 0.45
CA ALA A 122 9.17 24.36 1.68
C ALA A 122 9.78 23.21 2.52
N ASP A 123 9.66 21.95 2.07
CA ASP A 123 10.04 20.74 2.84
C ASP A 123 9.35 20.65 4.23
N GLU A 124 8.21 21.32 4.41
CA GLU A 124 7.38 21.24 5.63
C GLU A 124 6.56 19.94 5.67
N SER A 125 6.24 19.39 4.49
CA SER A 125 5.62 18.08 4.34
C SER A 125 6.22 17.33 3.16
N PHE A 126 6.31 16.01 3.29
CA PHE A 126 6.77 15.14 2.21
C PHE A 126 5.60 14.72 1.33
N LEU A 127 5.83 14.70 0.02
CA LEU A 127 4.90 14.09 -0.93
C LEU A 127 5.37 12.69 -1.28
N GLU A 128 4.46 11.73 -1.11
CA GLU A 128 4.51 10.42 -1.73
C GLU A 128 3.48 10.34 -2.85
N VAL A 129 3.83 9.71 -3.96
CA VAL A 129 2.90 9.36 -5.04
C VAL A 129 2.65 7.86 -5.03
N SER A 130 1.38 7.48 -4.98
CA SER A 130 0.94 6.09 -5.11
C SER A 130 0.34 5.83 -6.49
N VAL A 131 0.83 4.75 -7.12
CA VAL A 131 0.28 4.15 -8.35
C VAL A 131 0.13 2.62 -8.17
N ASP A 132 -0.01 2.16 -6.93
CA ASP A 132 -0.07 0.74 -6.55
C ASP A 132 -1.48 0.13 -6.67
N GLU A 133 -2.52 0.95 -6.52
CA GLU A 133 -3.94 0.58 -6.67
C GLU A 133 -4.42 0.52 -8.13
N THR A 134 -3.60 -0.04 -9.03
CA THR A 134 -3.94 -0.24 -10.45
C THR A 134 -4.28 -1.70 -10.74
N ALA A 135 -4.96 -1.96 -11.85
CA ALA A 135 -5.29 -3.33 -12.28
C ALA A 135 -4.05 -4.12 -12.69
N THR A 136 -3.04 -3.45 -13.27
CA THR A 136 -1.82 -4.07 -13.78
C THR A 136 -0.57 -3.55 -13.10
N PRO A 137 0.42 -4.42 -12.85
CA PRO A 137 1.71 -4.00 -12.29
C PRO A 137 2.31 -2.81 -13.04
N THR A 138 2.97 -1.92 -12.31
CA THR A 138 3.77 -0.84 -12.87
C THR A 138 5.06 -1.46 -13.39
N ASP A 139 5.11 -1.78 -14.68
CA ASP A 139 6.32 -2.36 -15.26
C ASP A 139 7.50 -1.36 -15.22
N PRO A 140 8.74 -1.84 -15.36
CA PRO A 140 9.91 -0.96 -15.34
C PRO A 140 9.91 0.23 -16.31
N LYS A 141 9.32 0.10 -17.51
CA LYS A 141 9.22 1.19 -18.49
C LYS A 141 8.16 2.20 -18.06
N SER A 142 7.02 1.74 -17.54
CA SER A 142 6.02 2.62 -16.93
C SER A 142 6.59 3.44 -15.78
N HIS A 143 7.36 2.81 -14.88
CA HIS A 143 8.03 3.52 -13.79
C HIS A 143 9.02 4.56 -14.34
N LEU A 144 9.83 4.20 -15.36
CA LEU A 144 10.74 5.15 -16.01
C LEU A 144 10.00 6.34 -16.62
N PHE A 145 8.90 6.11 -17.34
CA PHE A 145 8.08 7.17 -17.92
C PHE A 145 7.56 8.13 -16.85
N ILE A 146 7.00 7.60 -15.76
CA ILE A 146 6.53 8.38 -14.62
C ILE A 146 7.68 9.21 -14.03
N ALA A 147 8.84 8.61 -13.81
CA ALA A 147 10.01 9.28 -13.23
C ALA A 147 10.53 10.44 -14.11
N LEU A 148 10.58 10.22 -15.43
CA LEU A 148 10.97 11.24 -16.41
C LEU A 148 9.97 12.40 -16.42
N GLU A 149 8.68 12.11 -16.40
CA GLU A 149 7.64 13.13 -16.43
C GLU A 149 7.58 13.95 -15.15
N LEU A 150 7.68 13.32 -13.98
CA LEU A 150 7.76 14.04 -12.71
C LEU A 150 8.96 14.98 -12.67
N LYS A 151 10.13 14.50 -13.14
CA LYS A 151 11.34 15.33 -13.26
C LYS A 151 11.13 16.49 -14.23
N ARG A 152 10.56 16.25 -15.41
CA ARG A 152 10.27 17.30 -16.42
C ARG A 152 9.31 18.37 -15.88
N ARG A 153 8.33 17.95 -15.08
CA ARG A 153 7.31 18.82 -14.46
C ARG A 153 7.81 19.54 -13.20
N GLY A 154 9.05 19.27 -12.75
CA GLY A 154 9.61 19.88 -11.53
C GLY A 154 8.91 19.42 -10.24
N VAL A 155 8.35 18.20 -10.24
CA VAL A 155 7.73 17.58 -9.06
C VAL A 155 8.80 16.78 -8.33
N HIS A 156 9.09 17.16 -7.08
CA HIS A 156 10.13 16.53 -6.26
C HIS A 156 9.53 15.76 -5.09
N LEU A 157 9.01 14.57 -5.37
CA LEU A 157 8.50 13.66 -4.34
C LEU A 157 9.64 13.04 -3.51
N LYS A 158 9.33 12.56 -2.30
CA LYS A 158 10.29 11.83 -1.45
C LYS A 158 10.20 10.32 -1.63
N THR A 159 9.00 9.81 -1.91
CA THR A 159 8.74 8.38 -2.12
C THR A 159 7.73 8.15 -3.25
N LEU A 160 7.90 7.04 -3.97
CA LEU A 160 6.95 6.56 -4.98
C LEU A 160 6.60 5.10 -4.67
N ALA A 161 5.31 4.79 -4.65
CA ALA A 161 4.79 3.45 -4.46
C ALA A 161 4.29 2.86 -5.79
N PRO A 162 5.10 2.02 -6.47
CA PRO A 162 4.65 1.33 -7.67
C PRO A 162 3.79 0.11 -7.30
N ARG A 163 2.98 -0.37 -8.25
CA ARG A 163 2.40 -1.71 -8.16
C ARG A 163 3.45 -2.73 -8.61
N PHE A 164 4.17 -3.34 -7.69
CA PHE A 164 5.12 -4.41 -8.02
C PHE A 164 4.43 -5.61 -8.70
N ALA A 165 5.19 -6.40 -9.48
CA ALA A 165 4.72 -7.69 -9.98
C ALA A 165 4.26 -8.61 -8.85
N GLY A 166 3.39 -9.56 -9.20
CA GLY A 166 2.69 -10.44 -8.26
C GLY A 166 1.58 -9.72 -7.51
N GLU A 167 1.19 -10.26 -6.35
CA GLU A 167 0.07 -9.73 -5.56
C GLU A 167 0.46 -9.47 -4.11
N PHE A 168 0.05 -8.30 -3.64
CA PHE A 168 0.32 -7.78 -2.30
C PHE A 168 -0.97 -7.74 -1.47
N GLN A 169 -1.64 -8.89 -1.34
CA GLN A 169 -2.91 -8.93 -0.63
C GLN A 169 -2.75 -8.67 0.87
N LYS A 170 -3.81 -8.15 1.49
CA LYS A 170 -3.81 -7.77 2.91
C LYS A 170 -3.66 -8.99 3.81
N GLY A 171 -2.85 -8.89 4.87
CA GLY A 171 -2.73 -9.90 5.93
C GLY A 171 -1.99 -11.19 5.58
N ILE A 172 -1.40 -11.32 4.39
CA ILE A 172 -0.67 -12.53 3.96
C ILE A 172 0.66 -12.19 3.28
N ASP A 173 1.49 -13.22 3.08
CA ASP A 173 2.75 -13.10 2.33
C ASP A 173 2.51 -12.87 0.82
N TYR A 174 3.57 -12.49 0.12
CA TYR A 174 3.59 -12.26 -1.32
C TYR A 174 3.13 -13.50 -2.12
N ILE A 175 2.35 -13.26 -3.18
CA ILE A 175 1.93 -14.28 -4.14
C ILE A 175 2.52 -13.93 -5.51
N GLY A 176 3.40 -14.76 -6.04
CA GLY A 176 3.97 -14.59 -7.38
C GLY A 176 5.34 -15.23 -7.53
N ASP A 177 6.03 -14.92 -8.62
CA ASP A 177 7.41 -15.37 -8.85
C ASP A 177 8.39 -14.42 -8.12
N LEU A 178 9.11 -14.94 -7.13
CA LEU A 178 10.12 -14.19 -6.37
C LEU A 178 11.31 -13.78 -7.24
N LYS A 179 11.66 -14.55 -8.27
CA LYS A 179 12.76 -14.19 -9.19
C LYS A 179 12.36 -13.01 -10.06
N GLN A 180 11.13 -13.02 -10.57
CA GLN A 180 10.60 -11.87 -11.31
C GLN A 180 10.56 -10.62 -10.42
N PHE A 181 10.02 -10.76 -9.20
CA PHE A 181 10.01 -9.66 -8.23
C PHE A 181 11.41 -9.12 -7.95
N GLU A 182 12.40 -9.99 -7.70
CA GLU A 182 13.79 -9.59 -7.44
C GLU A 182 14.38 -8.82 -8.63
N GLN A 183 14.14 -9.28 -9.86
CA GLN A 183 14.63 -8.64 -11.07
C GLN A 183 14.01 -7.25 -11.27
N GLU A 184 12.69 -7.14 -11.14
CA GLU A 184 11.99 -5.86 -11.30
C GLU A 184 12.32 -4.88 -10.16
N LEU A 185 12.47 -5.36 -8.92
CA LEU A 185 12.88 -4.56 -7.78
C LEU A 185 14.23 -3.85 -8.04
N ILE A 186 15.23 -4.58 -8.55
CA ILE A 186 16.53 -4.01 -8.87
C ILE A 186 16.40 -2.88 -9.90
N ILE A 187 15.53 -3.06 -10.91
CA ILE A 187 15.30 -2.07 -11.95
C ILE A 187 14.57 -0.85 -11.36
N HIS A 188 13.49 -1.06 -10.61
CA HIS A 188 12.75 0.02 -9.96
C HIS A 188 13.62 0.83 -9.01
N GLU A 189 14.48 0.18 -8.22
CA GLU A 189 15.40 0.89 -7.32
C GLU A 189 16.46 1.67 -8.11
N THR A 190 16.94 1.12 -9.23
CA THR A 190 17.88 1.83 -10.11
C THR A 190 17.25 3.11 -10.69
N ILE A 191 15.98 3.04 -11.12
CA ILE A 191 15.22 4.22 -11.59
C ILE A 191 15.04 5.22 -10.44
N ALA A 192 14.58 4.75 -9.28
CA ALA A 192 14.33 5.59 -8.11
C ALA A 192 15.59 6.33 -7.64
N LEU A 193 16.75 5.66 -7.64
CA LEU A 193 18.06 6.26 -7.36
C LEU A 193 18.43 7.34 -8.39
N ALA A 194 18.23 7.10 -9.68
CA ALA A 194 18.57 8.05 -10.73
C ALA A 194 17.71 9.32 -10.73
N HIS A 195 16.55 9.26 -10.08
CA HIS A 195 15.58 10.35 -10.00
C HIS A 195 15.38 10.89 -8.56
N ASP A 196 16.23 10.48 -7.63
CA ASP A 196 16.32 10.99 -6.24
C ASP A 196 15.04 10.87 -5.41
N TYR A 197 14.39 9.71 -5.47
CA TYR A 197 13.28 9.36 -4.56
C TYR A 197 13.37 7.93 -4.09
N ARG A 198 12.71 7.60 -2.98
CA ARG A 198 12.74 6.26 -2.38
C ARG A 198 11.56 5.41 -2.85
N LEU A 199 11.75 4.10 -2.93
CA LEU A 199 10.62 3.18 -3.10
C LEU A 199 9.80 3.11 -1.82
N SER A 200 8.49 2.98 -2.01
CA SER A 200 7.51 2.75 -0.95
C SER A 200 6.76 1.46 -1.22
N VAL A 201 6.74 0.57 -0.23
CA VAL A 201 6.08 -0.73 -0.30
C VAL A 201 4.76 -0.64 0.45
N HIS A 202 3.70 -0.46 -0.33
CA HIS A 202 2.32 -0.51 0.16
C HIS A 202 1.86 -1.94 0.41
N SER A 203 0.83 -2.10 1.26
CA SER A 203 0.40 -3.41 1.76
C SER A 203 1.56 -4.27 2.28
N GLY A 204 2.55 -3.59 2.87
CA GLY A 204 3.87 -4.14 3.14
C GLY A 204 3.91 -5.10 4.32
N SER A 205 2.90 -5.11 5.20
CA SER A 205 2.87 -6.08 6.30
C SER A 205 2.75 -7.53 5.80
N ASP A 206 3.37 -8.43 6.56
CA ASP A 206 3.38 -9.88 6.38
C ASP A 206 4.05 -10.40 5.10
N LYS A 207 4.67 -9.52 4.30
CA LYS A 207 5.41 -9.87 3.07
C LYS A 207 6.81 -10.43 3.36
N PHE A 208 6.88 -11.40 4.27
CA PHE A 208 8.13 -11.93 4.80
C PHE A 208 9.06 -12.50 3.73
N SER A 209 8.53 -13.09 2.67
CA SER A 209 9.33 -13.67 1.58
C SER A 209 10.11 -12.64 0.76
N ILE A 210 9.62 -11.40 0.64
CA ILE A 210 10.28 -10.34 -0.14
C ILE A 210 11.15 -9.41 0.70
N PHE A 211 10.97 -9.36 2.03
CA PHE A 211 11.76 -8.47 2.89
C PHE A 211 13.28 -8.69 2.77
N PRO A 212 13.81 -9.93 2.73
CA PRO A 212 15.23 -10.14 2.50
C PRO A 212 15.71 -9.63 1.13
N LEU A 213 14.83 -9.64 0.11
CA LEU A 213 15.15 -9.10 -1.21
C LEU A 213 15.21 -7.57 -1.18
N LEU A 214 14.26 -6.92 -0.49
CA LEU A 214 14.28 -5.47 -0.25
C LEU A 214 15.56 -5.07 0.48
N ALA A 215 15.88 -5.74 1.59
CA ALA A 215 17.07 -5.47 2.40
C ALA A 215 18.39 -5.68 1.64
N LYS A 216 18.42 -6.67 0.74
CA LYS A 216 19.59 -7.00 -0.07
C LYS A 216 19.83 -5.98 -1.19
N HIS A 217 18.77 -5.51 -1.85
CA HIS A 217 18.88 -4.72 -3.08
C HIS A 217 18.68 -3.23 -2.90
N ILE A 218 18.01 -2.80 -1.83
CA ILE A 218 17.83 -1.38 -1.50
C ILE A 218 18.87 -0.98 -0.45
N GLY A 219 20.01 -0.47 -0.91
CA GLY A 219 21.14 -0.05 -0.06
C GLY A 219 20.96 1.27 0.68
N ARG A 220 19.75 1.80 0.77
CA ARG A 220 19.41 3.11 1.35
C ARG A 220 18.06 3.03 2.10
N PRO A 221 17.67 4.05 2.89
CA PRO A 221 16.36 4.04 3.51
C PRO A 221 15.23 3.91 2.47
N PHE A 222 14.21 3.11 2.79
CA PHE A 222 12.98 2.96 2.00
C PHE A 222 11.76 2.95 2.92
N HIS A 223 10.57 3.04 2.34
CA HIS A 223 9.32 3.10 3.10
C HIS A 223 8.55 1.79 3.00
N VAL A 224 8.00 1.30 4.11
CA VAL A 224 7.13 0.12 4.17
C VAL A 224 5.91 0.48 4.99
N LYS A 225 4.72 0.32 4.42
CA LYS A 225 3.47 0.63 5.11
C LYS A 225 2.85 -0.61 5.75
N THR A 226 2.55 -0.49 7.05
CA THR A 226 1.79 -1.49 7.80
C THR A 226 0.61 -0.82 8.48
N ALA A 227 -0.56 -1.47 8.48
CA ALA A 227 -1.73 -0.96 9.20
C ALA A 227 -2.53 -2.12 9.79
N GLY A 228 -3.24 -2.89 8.95
CA GLY A 228 -4.18 -3.91 9.42
C GLY A 228 -3.56 -5.13 10.09
N THR A 229 -2.25 -5.41 9.93
CA THR A 229 -1.61 -6.47 10.75
C THR A 229 -1.57 -6.10 12.25
N ASN A 230 -1.50 -4.81 12.58
CA ASN A 230 -1.59 -4.35 13.98
C ASN A 230 -2.98 -4.61 14.56
N TRP A 231 -4.02 -4.52 13.74
CA TRP A 231 -5.39 -4.94 14.08
C TRP A 231 -5.49 -6.47 14.25
N LEU A 232 -4.80 -7.25 13.41
CA LEU A 232 -4.77 -8.70 13.56
C LEU A 232 -4.11 -9.14 14.87
N GLU A 233 -3.05 -8.47 15.33
CA GLU A 233 -2.48 -8.74 16.65
C GLU A 233 -3.42 -8.32 17.80
N ALA A 234 -4.27 -7.31 17.61
CA ALA A 234 -5.32 -7.01 18.57
C ALA A 234 -6.38 -8.12 18.61
N MET A 235 -6.79 -8.65 17.45
CA MET A 235 -7.65 -9.84 17.38
C MET A 235 -6.99 -11.08 17.99
N HIS A 236 -5.66 -11.16 17.94
CA HIS A 236 -4.89 -12.22 18.59
C HIS A 236 -4.99 -12.12 20.12
N VAL A 237 -4.95 -10.91 20.70
CA VAL A 237 -5.25 -10.70 22.13
C VAL A 237 -6.62 -11.27 22.47
N VAL A 238 -7.66 -10.87 21.73
CA VAL A 238 -9.04 -11.37 21.95
C VAL A 238 -9.09 -12.90 21.90
N ALA A 239 -8.44 -13.51 20.91
CA ALA A 239 -8.39 -14.98 20.77
C ALA A 239 -7.73 -15.68 21.97
N LEU A 240 -6.77 -15.03 22.62
CA LEU A 240 -6.01 -15.58 23.74
C LEU A 240 -6.69 -15.35 25.10
N THR A 241 -7.43 -14.25 25.26
CA THR A 241 -7.92 -13.80 26.57
C THR A 241 -9.44 -13.80 26.70
N ASP A 242 -10.19 -13.73 25.60
CA ASP A 242 -11.65 -13.82 25.58
C ASP A 242 -12.15 -14.66 24.38
N PRO A 243 -12.11 -15.99 24.50
CA PRO A 243 -12.58 -16.91 23.47
C PRO A 243 -14.03 -16.68 23.04
N SER A 244 -14.89 -16.25 23.97
CA SER A 244 -16.30 -15.99 23.70
C SER A 244 -16.47 -14.78 22.78
N LEU A 245 -15.80 -13.66 23.10
CA LEU A 245 -15.77 -12.48 22.25
C LEU A 245 -15.16 -12.80 20.88
N TYR A 246 -14.02 -13.51 20.84
CA TYR A 246 -13.39 -13.89 19.57
C TYR A 246 -14.34 -14.69 18.68
N ARG A 247 -15.04 -15.70 19.24
CA ARG A 247 -15.98 -16.53 18.48
C ARG A 247 -17.12 -15.71 17.89
N ARG A 248 -17.70 -14.77 18.66
CA ARG A 248 -18.75 -13.87 18.16
C ARG A 248 -18.24 -12.97 17.05
N MET A 249 -17.06 -12.36 17.23
CA MET A 249 -16.44 -11.51 16.22
C MET A 249 -16.08 -12.29 14.95
N HIS A 250 -15.49 -13.49 15.06
CA HIS A 250 -15.17 -14.32 13.91
C HIS A 250 -16.43 -14.75 13.15
N ALA A 251 -17.48 -15.17 13.84
CA ALA A 251 -18.76 -15.52 13.22
C ALA A 251 -19.38 -14.31 12.48
N HIS A 252 -19.30 -13.13 13.08
CA HIS A 252 -19.77 -11.90 12.45
C HIS A 252 -18.94 -11.50 11.23
N ALA A 253 -17.62 -11.67 11.30
CA ALA A 253 -16.72 -11.48 10.16
C ALA A 253 -17.11 -12.39 8.99
N LEU A 254 -17.43 -13.67 9.25
CA LEU A 254 -17.92 -14.60 8.21
C LEU A 254 -19.19 -14.06 7.54
N ALA A 255 -20.14 -13.54 8.32
CA ALA A 255 -21.38 -12.96 7.81
C ALA A 255 -21.16 -11.68 6.98
N ARG A 256 -20.11 -10.90 7.30
CA ARG A 256 -19.79 -9.62 6.64
C ARG A 256 -18.76 -9.71 5.53
N PHE A 257 -18.11 -10.86 5.36
CA PHE A 257 -16.98 -11.01 4.44
C PHE A 257 -17.30 -10.56 3.00
N LYS A 258 -18.44 -10.99 2.44
CA LYS A 258 -18.86 -10.60 1.08
C LYS A 258 -19.04 -9.09 0.91
N ALA A 259 -19.45 -8.38 1.95
CA ALA A 259 -19.57 -6.93 1.90
C ALA A 259 -18.20 -6.25 1.97
N ALA A 260 -17.29 -6.78 2.79
CA ALA A 260 -15.93 -6.28 2.93
C ALA A 260 -15.09 -6.42 1.65
N THR A 261 -15.32 -7.46 0.84
CA THR A 261 -14.60 -7.65 -0.44
C THR A 261 -14.90 -6.57 -1.48
N ALA A 262 -15.90 -5.71 -1.26
CA ALA A 262 -16.13 -4.53 -2.11
C ALA A 262 -15.04 -3.45 -1.94
N PHE A 263 -14.32 -3.47 -0.83
CA PHE A 263 -13.31 -2.45 -0.49
C PHE A 263 -11.88 -2.98 -0.57
N TYR A 264 -11.69 -4.31 -0.61
CA TYR A 264 -10.37 -4.95 -0.60
C TYR A 264 -10.32 -6.11 -1.59
N VAL A 265 -9.27 -6.12 -2.42
CA VAL A 265 -8.98 -7.24 -3.30
C VAL A 265 -8.25 -8.33 -2.51
N VAL A 266 -8.93 -9.47 -2.30
CA VAL A 266 -8.41 -10.67 -1.65
C VAL A 266 -8.90 -11.93 -2.37
N THR A 267 -8.11 -13.00 -2.33
CA THR A 267 -8.49 -14.32 -2.89
C THR A 267 -8.79 -15.34 -1.80
N THR A 268 -9.35 -14.88 -0.68
CA THR A 268 -9.68 -15.72 0.48
C THR A 268 -10.62 -16.87 0.09
N ASP A 269 -10.26 -18.08 0.52
CA ASP A 269 -11.12 -19.26 0.41
C ASP A 269 -11.71 -19.60 1.79
N LEU A 270 -12.97 -19.19 2.00
CA LEU A 270 -13.67 -19.42 3.27
C LEU A 270 -13.83 -20.92 3.60
N SER A 271 -13.81 -21.80 2.59
CA SER A 271 -13.94 -23.25 2.83
C SER A 271 -12.71 -23.85 3.49
N LYS A 272 -11.56 -23.16 3.42
CA LYS A 272 -10.32 -23.56 4.09
C LYS A 272 -10.24 -23.10 5.54
N ILE A 273 -11.15 -22.23 5.98
CA ILE A 273 -11.23 -21.80 7.37
C ILE A 273 -11.92 -22.92 8.16
N LYS A 274 -11.23 -23.45 9.18
CA LYS A 274 -11.79 -24.47 10.06
C LYS A 274 -13.08 -23.94 10.71
N PRO A 275 -14.18 -24.71 10.77
CA PRO A 275 -15.38 -24.28 11.47
C PRO A 275 -15.11 -24.04 12.97
N LEU A 276 -15.70 -22.96 13.52
CA LEU A 276 -15.46 -22.56 14.91
C LEU A 276 -15.81 -23.65 15.92
N ASP A 277 -16.86 -24.45 15.68
CA ASP A 277 -17.29 -25.55 16.55
C ASP A 277 -16.31 -26.75 16.55
N LYS A 278 -15.31 -26.77 15.66
CA LYS A 278 -14.27 -27.81 15.55
C LYS A 278 -12.92 -27.38 16.13
N VAL A 279 -12.82 -26.16 16.63
CA VAL A 279 -11.59 -25.61 17.21
C VAL A 279 -11.86 -25.30 18.67
N SER A 280 -11.01 -25.77 19.59
CA SER A 280 -11.14 -25.46 21.02
C SER A 280 -10.72 -24.01 21.31
N ASP A 281 -11.12 -23.48 22.46
CA ASP A 281 -10.86 -22.10 22.85
C ASP A 281 -9.35 -21.79 22.87
N GLU A 282 -8.54 -22.72 23.39
CA GLU A 282 -7.08 -22.59 23.48
C GLU A 282 -6.39 -22.52 22.11
N ARG A 283 -7.11 -22.91 21.05
CA ARG A 283 -6.61 -22.99 19.68
C ARG A 283 -7.13 -21.88 18.78
N LEU A 284 -7.95 -20.96 19.28
CA LEU A 284 -8.46 -19.85 18.47
C LEU A 284 -7.34 -18.96 17.91
N GLY A 285 -6.21 -18.84 18.63
CA GLY A 285 -5.02 -18.16 18.14
C GLY A 285 -4.43 -18.74 16.85
N ASP A 286 -4.70 -20.01 16.52
CA ASP A 286 -4.21 -20.63 15.28
C ASP A 286 -4.83 -20.00 14.02
N TYR A 287 -6.03 -19.40 14.10
CA TYR A 287 -6.61 -18.67 12.97
C TYR A 287 -5.77 -17.45 12.57
N LEU A 288 -5.04 -16.83 13.50
CA LEU A 288 -4.18 -15.69 13.20
C LEU A 288 -2.87 -16.09 12.51
N LYS A 289 -2.66 -17.39 12.28
CA LYS A 289 -1.56 -17.97 11.50
C LYS A 289 -2.05 -18.52 10.14
N ASP A 290 -3.36 -18.61 9.93
CA ASP A 290 -3.96 -19.10 8.68
C ASP A 290 -4.24 -17.95 7.72
N ASN A 291 -3.81 -18.08 6.46
CA ASN A 291 -3.96 -17.01 5.47
C ASN A 291 -5.43 -16.60 5.27
N ASN A 292 -6.35 -17.56 5.20
CA ASN A 292 -7.75 -17.25 4.88
C ASN A 292 -8.44 -16.58 6.07
N ALA A 293 -8.22 -17.09 7.28
CA ALA A 293 -8.78 -16.52 8.49
C ALA A 293 -8.17 -15.14 8.81
N ARG A 294 -6.86 -14.93 8.56
CA ARG A 294 -6.24 -13.61 8.64
C ARG A 294 -6.90 -12.62 7.69
N GLN A 295 -7.09 -12.98 6.42
CA GLN A 295 -7.74 -12.10 5.45
C GLN A 295 -9.19 -11.78 5.85
N LEU A 296 -9.96 -12.79 6.27
CA LEU A 296 -11.32 -12.62 6.80
C LEU A 296 -11.36 -11.55 7.89
N LEU A 297 -10.53 -11.67 8.91
CA LEU A 297 -10.49 -10.75 10.05
C LEU A 297 -9.90 -9.39 9.68
N HIS A 298 -8.94 -9.36 8.75
CA HIS A 298 -8.28 -8.13 8.34
C HIS A 298 -9.24 -7.18 7.63
N ILE A 299 -10.02 -7.67 6.67
CA ILE A 299 -10.86 -6.79 5.84
C ILE A 299 -12.20 -6.45 6.50
N THR A 300 -12.60 -7.17 7.54
CA THR A 300 -13.90 -6.99 8.22
C THR A 300 -13.83 -6.07 9.45
N TYR A 301 -12.66 -5.50 9.77
CA TYR A 301 -12.45 -4.63 10.93
C TYR A 301 -13.50 -3.50 11.05
N GLY A 302 -13.87 -2.86 9.93
CA GLY A 302 -14.87 -1.79 9.91
C GLY A 302 -16.24 -2.26 10.40
N TYR A 303 -16.69 -3.42 9.93
CA TYR A 303 -17.96 -4.01 10.38
C TYR A 303 -17.90 -4.45 11.84
N LEU A 304 -16.78 -5.05 12.28
CA LEU A 304 -16.60 -5.46 13.66
C LEU A 304 -16.60 -4.27 14.64
N LEU A 305 -16.10 -3.12 14.21
CA LEU A 305 -16.02 -1.91 15.04
C LEU A 305 -17.25 -1.00 14.92
N GLN A 306 -18.05 -1.10 13.86
CA GLN A 306 -19.12 -0.13 13.58
C GLN A 306 -20.52 -0.73 13.55
N ASP A 307 -20.68 -2.04 13.37
CA ASP A 307 -22.00 -2.63 13.40
C ASP A 307 -22.63 -2.49 14.79
N LYS A 308 -23.94 -2.23 14.78
CA LYS A 308 -24.74 -1.95 15.96
C LYS A 308 -25.94 -2.90 16.03
N ASP A 309 -26.45 -3.10 17.23
CA ASP A 309 -27.74 -3.75 17.45
C ASP A 309 -28.91 -2.83 17.09
N GLU A 310 -30.13 -3.35 17.25
CA GLU A 310 -31.37 -2.61 16.97
C GLU A 310 -31.56 -1.39 17.90
N GLN A 311 -30.88 -1.37 19.04
CA GLN A 311 -30.92 -0.28 20.02
C GLN A 311 -29.83 0.77 19.76
N GLY A 312 -28.96 0.55 18.78
CA GLY A 312 -27.90 1.46 18.37
C GLY A 312 -26.60 1.34 19.18
N ALA A 313 -26.48 0.33 20.03
CA ALA A 313 -25.25 0.00 20.75
C ALA A 313 -24.30 -0.80 19.84
N TYR A 314 -23.00 -0.57 19.96
CA TYR A 314 -22.02 -1.31 19.15
C TYR A 314 -21.98 -2.78 19.55
N LEU A 315 -21.97 -3.68 18.57
CA LEU A 315 -21.99 -5.12 18.83
C LEU A 315 -20.74 -5.61 19.57
N PHE A 316 -19.57 -5.06 19.21
CA PHE A 316 -18.27 -5.53 19.75
C PHE A 316 -17.33 -4.41 20.20
N ARG A 317 -17.48 -3.18 19.66
CA ARG A 317 -16.49 -2.10 19.83
C ARG A 317 -16.13 -1.82 21.29
N ASP A 318 -17.14 -1.61 22.12
CA ASP A 318 -16.93 -1.16 23.50
C ASP A 318 -16.30 -2.28 24.34
N GLU A 319 -16.77 -3.51 24.19
CA GLU A 319 -16.20 -4.70 24.82
C GLU A 319 -14.77 -4.99 24.35
N PHE A 320 -14.51 -4.85 23.05
CA PHE A 320 -13.20 -5.01 22.44
C PHE A 320 -12.18 -4.02 22.99
N PHE A 321 -12.51 -2.73 23.04
CA PHE A 321 -11.59 -1.72 23.57
C PHE A 321 -11.41 -1.83 25.09
N ALA A 322 -12.44 -2.24 25.83
CA ALA A 322 -12.30 -2.53 27.26
C ALA A 322 -11.34 -3.70 27.51
N LEU A 323 -11.42 -4.76 26.69
CA LEU A 323 -10.49 -5.88 26.77
C LEU A 323 -9.07 -5.47 26.40
N LEU A 324 -8.86 -4.72 25.31
CA LEU A 324 -7.52 -4.24 24.95
C LEU A 324 -6.90 -3.32 26.01
N ALA A 325 -7.69 -2.48 26.67
CA ALA A 325 -7.21 -1.64 27.76
C ALA A 325 -6.77 -2.48 28.97
N LYS A 326 -7.50 -3.57 29.26
CA LYS A 326 -7.13 -4.52 30.33
C LYS A 326 -5.86 -5.30 29.98
N GLU A 327 -5.71 -5.71 28.72
CA GLU A 327 -4.63 -6.57 28.23
C GLU A 327 -3.55 -5.76 27.45
N GLU A 328 -3.32 -4.49 27.83
CA GLU A 328 -2.43 -3.56 27.10
C GLU A 328 -1.02 -4.13 26.91
N GLU A 329 -0.44 -4.69 27.97
CA GLU A 329 0.92 -5.25 27.91
C GLU A 329 1.02 -6.45 26.95
N LEU A 330 0.01 -7.33 26.94
CA LEU A 330 -0.03 -8.43 25.99
C LEU A 330 -0.09 -7.92 24.55
N TYR A 331 -0.90 -6.89 24.29
CA TYR A 331 -0.95 -6.29 22.96
C TYR A 331 0.40 -5.68 22.55
N ARG A 332 1.06 -4.96 23.47
CA ARG A 332 2.40 -4.38 23.27
C ARG A 332 3.43 -5.45 22.93
N ASP A 333 3.44 -6.58 23.66
CA ASP A 333 4.36 -7.69 23.42
C ASP A 333 4.14 -8.36 22.06
N LEU A 334 2.88 -8.57 21.68
CA LEU A 334 2.53 -9.10 20.36
C LEU A 334 2.97 -8.17 19.24
N LEU A 335 2.73 -6.85 19.38
CA LEU A 335 3.22 -5.86 18.43
C LEU A 335 4.75 -5.85 18.34
N ALA A 336 5.44 -5.82 19.47
CA ALA A 336 6.91 -5.80 19.52
C ALA A 336 7.50 -7.03 18.83
N LYS A 337 6.93 -8.22 19.05
CA LYS A 337 7.34 -9.45 18.39
C LYS A 337 7.02 -9.43 16.89
N HIS A 338 5.80 -9.06 16.52
CA HIS A 338 5.32 -9.13 15.15
C HIS A 338 6.01 -8.08 14.25
N ILE A 339 6.02 -6.82 14.67
CA ILE A 339 6.69 -5.73 13.96
C ILE A 339 8.22 -5.86 14.08
N GLY A 340 8.74 -6.36 15.19
CA GLY A 340 10.16 -6.69 15.34
C GLY A 340 10.66 -7.67 14.27
N LYS A 341 9.88 -8.72 13.96
CA LYS A 341 10.18 -9.65 12.86
C LYS A 341 10.23 -8.94 11.49
N HIS A 342 9.37 -7.94 11.26
CA HIS A 342 9.43 -7.14 10.02
C HIS A 342 10.76 -6.39 9.93
N PHE A 343 11.12 -5.66 10.98
CA PHE A 343 12.39 -4.93 11.04
C PHE A 343 13.60 -5.85 10.84
N GLU A 344 13.63 -7.01 11.50
CA GLU A 344 14.71 -7.99 11.37
C GLU A 344 14.89 -8.46 9.91
N LEU A 345 13.80 -8.88 9.27
CA LEU A 345 13.85 -9.37 7.89
C LEU A 345 14.11 -8.26 6.86
N LEU A 346 13.76 -7.01 7.19
CA LEU A 346 14.11 -5.81 6.42
C LEU A 346 15.57 -5.37 6.64
N GLY A 347 16.36 -6.13 7.41
CA GLY A 347 17.78 -5.88 7.62
C GLY A 347 18.06 -4.74 8.60
N TRP A 348 17.07 -4.29 9.37
CA TRP A 348 17.29 -3.30 10.42
C TRP A 348 18.14 -3.91 11.53
N LYS A 349 19.26 -3.25 11.83
CA LYS A 349 20.16 -3.63 12.93
C LYS A 349 19.99 -2.59 14.04
N LYS A 350 19.78 -3.07 15.27
CA LYS A 350 19.70 -2.24 16.48
C LYS A 350 20.97 -1.47 16.74
#